data_AF-X1PH08-F1
#
_entry.id   AF-X1PH08-F1
#
_cell.length_a   1.000
_cell.length_b   1.000
_cell.length_c   1.000
_cell.angle_alpha   90.00
_cell.angle_beta   90.00
_cell.angle_gamma   90.00
#
_symmetry.space_group_name_H-M   'P 1'
#
loop_
_entity.id
_entity.type
_entity.pdbx_description
1 polymer ?
#
loop_
_entity_poly.entity_id
_entity_poly.type
_entity_poly.pdbx_seq_one_letter_code
_entity_poly.pdbx_strand_id
1 'polypeptide(L)' 'WRNIFHWVSAQLALLETEMVRMEEIFLPYVITGSGQTIYQVMAEKHFLLGPGEGD' A
#
# COMPACT_ATOMS: atom_id res chain seq x y z
N TRP A 1 9.60 4.68 25.17
CA TRP A 1 9.75 3.29 24.69
C TRP A 1 8.45 2.51 24.77
N ARG A 2 7.89 2.25 25.97
CA ARG A 2 6.65 1.47 26.16
C ARG A 2 5.44 1.99 25.34
N ASN A 3 5.22 3.31 25.30
CA ASN A 3 4.12 3.90 24.51
C ASN A 3 4.30 3.71 23.00
N ILE A 4 5.52 3.86 22.49
CA ILE A 4 5.82 3.65 21.06
C ILE A 4 5.67 2.17 20.70
N PHE A 5 6.15 1.27 21.57
CA PHE A 5 5.98 -0.17 21.41
C PHE A 5 4.49 -0.56 21.36
N HIS A 6 3.67 -0.07 22.30
CA HIS A 6 2.23 -0.34 22.28
C HIS A 6 1.51 0.24 21.07
N TRP A 7 1.94 1.41 20.58
CA TRP A 7 1.39 1.99 19.35
C TRP A 7 1.71 1.14 18.11
N VAL A 8 2.97 0.69 17.97
CA VAL A 8 3.39 -0.20 16.88
C VAL A 8 2.70 -1.57 16.98
N SER A 9 2.57 -2.14 18.19
CA SER A 9 1.86 -3.41 18.39
C SER A 9 0.36 -3.30 18.07
N ALA A 10 -0.28 -2.18 18.40
CA ALA A 10 -1.68 -1.94 18.05
C ALA A 10 -1.85 -1.83 16.52
N GLN A 11 -0.91 -1.17 15.82
CA GLN A 11 -0.92 -1.13 14.36
C GLN A 11 -0.71 -2.51 13.73
N LEU A 12 0.18 -3.34 14.29
CA LEU A 12 0.39 -4.70 13.81
C LEU A 12 -0.84 -5.59 14.06
N ALA A 13 -1.50 -5.46 15.22
CA ALA A 13 -2.72 -6.19 15.52
C ALA A 13 -3.89 -5.77 14.61
N LEU A 14 -3.96 -4.50 14.19
CA LEU A 14 -4.92 -4.04 13.18
C LEU A 14 -4.62 -4.65 11.80
N LEU A 15 -3.35 -4.73 11.39
CA LEU A 15 -2.94 -5.43 10.16
C LEU A 15 -3.28 -6.92 10.18
N GLU A 16 -3.25 -7.54 11.36
CA GLU A 16 -3.49 -8.96 11.55
C GLU A 16 -4.99 -9.30 11.67
N THR A 17 -5.85 -8.31 11.95
CA THR A 17 -7.29 -8.49 12.17
C THR A 17 -8.17 -7.91 11.05
N GLU A 18 -7.62 -7.11 10.14
CA GLU A 18 -8.32 -6.67 8.92
C GLU A 18 -8.08 -7.63 7.75
N MET A 19 -9.19 -8.10 7.19
CA MET A 19 -9.40 -8.94 6.00
C MET A 19 -8.76 -8.40 4.70
N VAL A 20 -7.46 -8.13 4.70
CA VAL A 20 -6.71 -7.52 3.61
C VAL A 20 -5.40 -8.28 3.45
N ARG A 21 -5.11 -8.70 2.23
CA ARG A 21 -3.94 -9.51 1.91
C ARG A 21 -2.68 -8.64 2.02
N MET A 22 -1.57 -9.15 2.57
CA MET A 22 -0.30 -8.42 2.71
C MET A 22 0.12 -7.72 1.40
N GLU A 23 -0.23 -8.34 0.28
CA GLU A 23 -0.07 -7.87 -1.09
C GLU A 23 -0.68 -6.48 -1.34
N GLU A 24 -1.78 -6.10 -0.68
CA GLU A 24 -2.44 -4.79 -0.85
C GLU A 24 -1.73 -3.68 -0.07
N ILE A 25 -1.12 -4.02 1.08
CA ILE A 25 -0.35 -3.07 1.90
C ILE A 25 0.99 -2.76 1.23
N PHE A 26 1.62 -3.77 0.63
CA PHE A 26 2.91 -3.62 -0.03
C PHE A 26 2.81 -3.25 -1.51
N LEU A 27 1.62 -3.30 -2.12
CA LEU A 27 1.40 -2.90 -3.51
C LEU A 27 2.09 -1.59 -3.89
N PRO A 28 1.99 -0.50 -3.08
CA PRO A 28 2.63 0.77 -3.40
C PRO A 28 4.18 0.70 -3.44
N TYR A 29 4.76 -0.29 -2.78
CA TYR A 29 6.21 -0.55 -2.70
C TYR A 29 6.70 -1.61 -3.68
N VAL A 30 5.81 -2.28 -4.42
CA VAL A 30 6.19 -3.24 -5.45
C VAL A 30 6.96 -2.52 -6.55
N ILE A 31 8.13 -3.05 -6.89
CA ILE A 31 8.99 -2.51 -7.94
C ILE A 31 8.51 -3.03 -9.29
N THR A 32 8.26 -2.10 -10.21
CA THR A 32 7.92 -2.38 -11.60
C THR A 32 9.18 -2.68 -12.41
N GLY A 33 9.05 -3.24 -13.62
CA GLY A 33 10.21 -3.54 -14.49
C GLY A 33 11.08 -2.32 -14.85
N SER A 34 10.58 -1.09 -14.65
CA SER A 34 11.34 0.16 -14.83
C SER A 34 12.16 0.57 -13.60
N GLY A 35 12.08 -0.15 -12.49
CA GLY A 35 12.76 0.17 -11.23
C GLY A 35 12.01 1.16 -10.33
N GLN A 36 10.84 1.64 -10.73
CA GLN A 36 9.97 2.52 -9.93
C GLN A 36 8.95 1.70 -9.13
N THR A 37 8.54 2.20 -7.97
CA THR A 37 7.45 1.57 -7.22
C THR A 37 6.10 1.89 -7.85
N ILE A 38 5.09 1.03 -7.67
CA ILE A 38 3.73 1.28 -8.17
C ILE A 38 3.17 2.61 -7.62
N TYR A 39 3.51 2.96 -6.37
CA TYR A 39 3.17 4.27 -5.81
C TYR A 39 3.71 5.43 -6.64
N GLN A 40 4.99 5.36 -7.05
CA GLN A 40 5.63 6.43 -7.84
C GLN A 40 4.93 6.60 -9.19
N VAL A 41 4.61 5.48 -9.84
CA VAL A 41 3.88 5.49 -11.12
C VAL A 41 2.47 6.06 -10.96
N MET A 42 1.77 5.75 -9.87
CA MET A 42 0.45 6.33 -9.59
C MET A 42 0.52 7.82 -9.22
N ALA A 43 1.52 8.22 -8.43
CA ALA A 43 1.72 9.60 -8.01
C ALA A 43 2.03 10.51 -9.21
N GLU A 44 2.87 10.04 -10.15
CA GLU A 44 3.14 10.72 -11.43
C GLU A 44 1.87 10.90 -12.28
N LYS A 45 0.92 9.96 -12.17
CA LYS A 45 -0.38 10.02 -12.87
C LYS A 45 -1.47 10.72 -12.05
N HIS A 46 -1.14 11.40 -10.96
CA HIS A 46 -2.10 12.06 -10.07
C HIS A 46 -3.22 11.14 -9.56
N PHE A 47 -2.94 9.84 -9.40
CA PHE A 47 -3.93 8.82 -9.01
C PHE A 47 -5.16 8.75 -9.93
N LEU A 48 -5.04 9.26 -11.16
CA LEU A 48 -6.08 9.13 -12.16
C LEU A 48 -6.12 7.68 -12.61
N LEU A 49 -7.17 6.96 -12.19
CA LEU A 49 -7.56 5.75 -12.88
C LEU A 49 -7.85 6.17 -14.33
N GLY A 50 -7.19 5.51 -15.30
CA GLY A 50 -7.42 5.79 -16.71
C GLY A 50 -8.92 5.72 -17.05
N PRO A 51 -9.36 6.27 -18.20
CA PRO A 51 -10.75 6.12 -18.62
C PRO A 51 -11.08 4.63 -18.56
N GLY A 52 -12.03 4.27 -17.68
CA GLY A 52 -12.40 2.88 -17.51
C GLY A 52 -12.95 2.37 -18.82
N GLU A 53 -12.16 1.56 -19.53
CA GLU A 53 -12.66 0.72 -20.61
C GLU A 53 -13.54 -0.35 -19.95
N GLY A 54 -14.81 0.01 -19.74
CA GLY A 54 -15.88 -0.94 -19.58
C GLY A 54 -16.30 -1.38 -20.98
N ASP A 55 -15.88 -2.57 -21.37
CA ASP A 55 -16.61 -3.42 -22.32
C ASP A 55 -17.78 -4.12 -21.59
#